data_AF-A0A8J6MRH9-F1
#
_entry.id   AF-A0A8J6MRH9-F1
#
_cell.length_a   1.000
_cell.length_b   1.000
_cell.length_c   1.000
_cell.angle_alpha   90.00
_cell.angle_beta   90.00
_cell.angle_gamma   90.00
#
_symmetry.space_group_name_H-M   'P 1'
#
loop_
_entity.id
_entity.type
_entity.pdbx_description
1 polymer ?
#
loop_
_entity_poly.entity_id
_entity_poly.type
_entity_poly.pdbx_seq_one_letter_code
_entity_poly.pdbx_strand_id
1 'polypeptide(L)' 'MNILQDLEYRGLVYQVTNREELEKKLAVERVTLYCGFDPTADSLHIGSLLPILTL' A
#
# COMPACT_ATOMS: atom_id res chain seq x y z
N MET A 1 -15.70 -4.51 -6.54
CA MET A 1 -14.25 -4.61 -6.29
C MET A 1 -13.83 -3.32 -5.62
N ASN A 2 -13.33 -3.38 -4.39
CA ASN A 2 -12.75 -2.22 -3.70
C ASN A 2 -11.22 -2.20 -3.87
N ILE A 3 -10.59 -1.10 -3.45
CA ILE A 3 -9.13 -0.92 -3.62
C ILE A 3 -8.33 -2.05 -2.99
N LEU A 4 -8.74 -2.52 -1.82
CA LEU A 4 -7.99 -3.55 -1.10
C LEU A 4 -8.10 -4.92 -1.80
N GLN A 5 -9.27 -5.24 -2.36
CA GLN A 5 -9.47 -6.41 -3.22
C GLN A 5 -8.67 -6.33 -4.54
N ASP A 6 -8.55 -5.15 -5.14
CA ASP A 6 -7.75 -4.95 -6.36
C ASP A 6 -6.25 -5.14 -6.09
N LEU A 7 -5.74 -4.63 -4.96
CA LEU A 7 -4.35 -4.84 -4.53
C LEU A 7 -4.06 -6.31 -4.23
N GLU A 8 -4.99 -7.02 -3.60
CA GLU A 8 -4.90 -8.47 -3.36
C GLU A 8 -4.90 -9.26 -4.68
N TYR A 9 -5.80 -8.92 -5.61
CA TYR A 9 -5.86 -9.53 -6.93
C TYR A 9 -4.55 -9.35 -7.73
N ARG A 10 -3.91 -8.19 -7.60
CA ARG A 10 -2.61 -7.88 -8.21
C ARG A 10 -1.42 -8.54 -7.50
N GLY A 11 -1.64 -9.21 -6.37
CA GLY A 11 -0.56 -9.79 -5.56
C GLY A 11 0.32 -8.75 -4.86
N LEU A 12 -0.19 -7.54 -4.63
CA LEU A 12 0.54 -6.43 -3.99
C LEU A 12 0.40 -6.43 -2.45
N VAL A 13 -0.41 -7.34 -1.90
CA VAL A 13 -0.60 -7.49 -0.45
C VAL A 13 0.14 -8.73 0.04
N TYR A 14 1.17 -8.53 0.85
CA TYR A 14 1.88 -9.62 1.51
C TYR A 14 1.28 -9.95 2.89
N GLN A 15 1.09 -8.93 3.74
CA GLN A 15 0.51 -9.07 5.07
C GLN A 15 -0.34 -7.84 5.42
N VAL A 16 -1.41 -8.06 6.19
CA VAL A 16 -2.29 -7.02 6.73
C VAL A 16 -2.57 -7.37 8.19
N THR A 17 -2.47 -6.38 9.09
CA THR A 17 -2.68 -6.57 10.53
C THR A 17 -4.12 -6.96 10.87
N ASN A 18 -5.10 -6.22 10.35
CA ASN A 18 -6.52 -6.53 10.48
C ASN A 18 -7.25 -6.20 9.16
N ARG A 19 -7.50 -7.24 8.36
CA ARG A 19 -8.05 -7.09 7.01
C ARG A 19 -9.48 -6.56 6.99
N GLU A 20 -10.32 -7.02 7.91
CA GLU A 20 -11.73 -6.62 7.95
C GLU A 20 -11.91 -5.17 8.43
N GLU A 21 -11.14 -4.77 9.44
CA GLU A 21 -11.20 -3.41 9.99
C GLU A 21 -10.69 -2.39 8.97
N LEU A 22 -9.59 -2.71 8.26
CA LEU A 22 -9.07 -1.86 7.20
C LEU A 22 -10.09 -1.67 6.07
N GLU A 23 -10.80 -2.73 5.65
CA GLU A 23 -11.84 -2.64 4.62
C GLU A 23 -12.97 -1.71 5.03
N LYS A 24 -13.45 -1.86 6.26
CA LYS A 24 -14.52 -1.01 6.82
C LYS A 24 -14.07 0.44 6.85
N LYS A 25 -12.84 0.71 7.28
CA LYS A 25 -12.30 2.08 7.36
C LYS A 25 -12.18 2.73 5.97
N LEU A 26 -11.61 2.01 5.00
CA LEU A 26 -11.47 2.47 3.61
C LEU A 26 -12.82 2.68 2.91
N ALA A 27 -13.88 2.01 3.34
CA ALA A 27 -15.22 2.17 2.79
C ALA A 27 -15.96 3.40 3.34
N VAL A 28 -15.61 3.90 4.53
CA VAL A 28 -16.35 4.95 5.25
C VAL A 28 -15.67 6.31 5.14
N GLU A 29 -14.34 6.35 5.13
CA GLU A 29 -13.58 7.60 5.18
C GLU A 29 -12.33 7.59 4.30
N ARG A 30 -11.79 8.78 4.06
CA ARG A 30 -10.47 8.93 3.43
C ARG A 30 -9.40 8.70 4.49
N VAL A 31 -8.53 7.73 4.24
CA VAL A 31 -7.46 7.35 5.15
C VAL A 31 -6.14 7.99 4.71
N THR A 32 -5.48 8.69 5.62
CA THR A 32 -4.09 9.12 5.42
C THR A 32 -3.15 7.93 5.63
N LEU A 33 -2.28 7.67 4.67
CA LEU A 33 -1.24 6.64 4.76
C LEU A 33 0.14 7.23 4.47
N TYR A 34 1.20 6.48 4.79
CA TYR A 34 2.58 6.86 4.50
C TYR A 34 3.40 5.64 4.07
N CYS A 35 4.46 5.90 3.31
CA CYS A 35 5.53 4.94 3.03
C CYS A 35 6.87 5.65 3.21
N GLY A 36 7.80 5.01 3.92
CA GLY A 36 9.12 5.58 4.22
C GLY A 36 10.18 5.14 3.20
N PHE A 37 11.06 6.07 2.83
CA PHE A 37 12.24 5.81 2.00
C PHE A 37 13.45 6.43 2.66
N ASP A 38 14.43 5.61 3.04
CA ASP A 38 15.70 6.09 3.56
C ASP A 38 16.66 6.44 2.40
N PRO A 39 17.41 7.55 2.49
CA PRO A 39 18.34 7.98 1.44
C PRO A 39 19.63 7.14 1.48
N THR A 40 19.53 5.88 1.07
CA THR A 40 20.64 4.92 1.05
C THR A 40 21.55 5.03 -0.18
N ALA A 41 21.13 5.79 -1.19
CA ALA A 41 21.85 6.06 -2.43
C ALA A 41 21.51 7.47 -2.96
N ASP A 42 22.20 7.89 -4.03
CA ASP A 42 21.96 9.15 -4.75
C ASP A 42 20.63 9.16 -5.54
N SER A 43 20.09 7.99 -5.85
CA SER A 43 18.79 7.82 -6.51
C SER A 43 18.07 6.56 -6.02
N LEU A 44 16.75 6.57 -6.13
CA LEU A 44 15.94 5.37 -6.04
C LEU A 44 16.16 4.48 -7.27
N HIS A 45 15.81 3.20 -7.12
CA HIS A 45 15.86 2.22 -8.20
C HIS A 45 14.55 1.40 -8.24
N ILE A 46 14.46 0.45 -9.16
CA ILE A 46 13.23 -0.35 -9.40
C ILE A 46 12.70 -1.08 -8.15
N GLY A 47 13.55 -1.34 -7.16
CA GLY A 47 13.13 -1.96 -5.89
C GLY A 47 12.22 -1.06 -5.06
N SER A 48 12.34 0.26 -5.21
CA SER A 48 11.50 1.26 -4.54
C SER A 48 10.16 1.49 -5.27
N LEU A 49 10.02 0.98 -6.50
CA LEU A 49 8.90 1.35 -7.38
C LEU A 49 7.55 0.79 -6.92
N LEU A 50 7.53 -0.43 -6.36
CA LEU A 50 6.28 -1.07 -5.93
C LEU A 50 5.55 -0.27 -4.84
N PRO A 51 6.21 0.15 -3.74
CA PRO A 51 5.57 1.03 -2.76
C PRO A 51 5.15 2.38 -3.35
N ILE A 52 5.95 2.97 -4.26
CA ILE A 52 5.65 4.28 -4.88
C ILE A 52 4.39 4.23 -5.75
N LEU A 53 4.21 3.16 -6.53
CA LEU A 53 3.03 3.00 -7.38
C LEU A 53 1.75 2.66 -6.59
N THR A 54 1.91 2.16 -5.37
CA THR A 54 0.79 1.74 -4.51
C THR A 54 0.27 2.89 -3.63
N LEU A 55 1.10 3.91 -3.37
CA LEU A 55 0.72 5.17 -2.73
C LEU A 55 -0.29 5.96 -3.58
#